data_AF-C0BDR1-F1
#
_entry.id   AF-C0BDR1-F1
#
_cell.length_a   1.000
_cell.length_b   1.000
_cell.length_c   1.000
_cell.angle_alpha   90.00
_cell.angle_beta   90.00
_cell.angle_gamma   90.00
#
_symmetry.space_group_name_H-M   'P 1'
#
loop_
_entity.id
_entity.type
_entity.pdbx_description
1 polymer ?
#
loop_
_entity_poly.entity_id
_entity_poly.type
_entity_poly.pdbx_seq_one_letter_code
_entity_poly.pdbx_strand_id
1 'polypeptide(L)' 'MRWRTENMYCTRCGKEIRSDQKFCGNCGAKNVNYQEKNDLKEMIEKAAAGEENVLEKFTI' A
#
# COMPACT_ATOMS: atom_id res chain seq x y z
N MET A 1 1.58 -1.50 -13.98
CA MET A 1 3.02 -1.23 -13.80
C MET A 1 3.51 -2.04 -12.59
N ARG A 2 4.63 -2.77 -12.72
CA ARG A 2 5.06 -3.78 -11.74
C ARG A 2 5.92 -3.15 -10.65
N TRP A 3 5.29 -2.78 -9.52
CA TRP A 3 5.97 -2.25 -8.33
C TRP A 3 7.00 -3.28 -7.84
N ARG A 4 8.29 -2.95 -7.98
CA ARG A 4 9.38 -3.70 -7.33
C ARG A 4 9.30 -3.37 -5.85
N THR A 5 8.87 -4.32 -5.02
CA THR A 5 9.04 -4.23 -3.57
C THR A 5 10.55 -4.18 -3.30
N GLU A 6 11.04 -3.09 -2.72
CA GLU A 6 12.44 -2.97 -2.36
C GLU A 6 12.74 -3.99 -1.25
N ASN A 7 13.71 -4.87 -1.49
CA ASN A 7 14.21 -5.80 -0.47
C ASN A 7 15.27 -5.06 0.35
N MET A 8 15.22 -5.22 1.66
CA MET A 8 16.11 -4.55 2.60
C MET A 8 16.56 -5.54 3.67
N TYR A 9 17.52 -5.16 4.50
CA TYR A 9 18.02 -6.03 5.57
C TYR A 9 17.50 -5.56 6.94
N CYS A 10 17.13 -6.52 7.78
CA CYS A 10 16.76 -6.25 9.15
C CYS A 10 17.96 -5.70 9.91
N THR A 11 17.81 -4.52 10.50
CA THR A 11 18.88 -3.87 11.30
C THR A 11 19.20 -4.60 12.60
N ARG A 12 18.37 -5.57 13.00
CA ARG A 12 18.54 -6.34 14.25
C ARG A 12 19.20 -7.69 14.04
N CYS A 13 18.86 -8.42 12.98
CA CYS A 13 19.37 -9.77 12.72
C CYS A 13 20.08 -9.93 11.39
N GLY A 14 20.10 -8.90 10.54
CA GLY A 14 20.76 -8.93 9.23
C GLY A 14 20.02 -9.71 8.15
N LYS A 15 18.86 -10.31 8.43
CA LYS A 15 18.12 -11.07 7.43
C LYS A 15 17.40 -10.17 6.44
N GLU A 16 17.33 -10.60 5.18
CA GLU A 16 16.54 -9.94 4.15
C GLU A 16 15.04 -9.94 4.53
N ILE A 17 14.43 -8.76 4.46
CA ILE A 17 13.02 -8.50 4.72
C ILE A 17 12.49 -7.59 3.61
N ARG A 18 11.20 -7.70 3.30
CA ARG A 18 10.58 -6.80 2.33
C ARG A 18 10.18 -5.48 2.99
N SER A 19 10.26 -4.38 2.24
CA SER A 19 9.84 -3.04 2.68
C SER A 19 8.37 -2.95 3.11
N ASP A 20 7.50 -3.81 2.58
CA ASP A 20 6.08 -3.89 2.95
C ASP A 20 5.80 -4.76 4.18
N GLN A 21 6.81 -5.43 4.75
CA GLN A 21 6.65 -6.24 5.95
C GLN A 21 6.73 -5.35 7.19
N LYS A 22 5.72 -5.40 8.07
CA LYS A 22 5.69 -4.66 9.35
C LYS A 22 6.76 -5.11 10.33
N PHE A 23 7.07 -6.40 10.34
CA PHE A 23 8.00 -7.04 11.27
C PHE A 23 8.90 -8.04 10.54
N CYS A 24 10.11 -8.26 11.06
CA CYS A 24 11.01 -9.27 10.56
C CYS A 24 10.52 -10.67 10.96
N GLY A 25 10.18 -11.51 9.98
CA GLY A 25 9.75 -12.89 10.24
C GLY A 25 10.80 -13.81 10.88
N ASN A 26 12.07 -13.38 10.96
CA ASN A 26 13.14 -14.17 11.57
C ASN A 26 13.40 -13.83 13.04
N CYS A 27 13.30 -12.55 13.42
CA CYS A 27 13.67 -12.09 14.77
C CYS A 27 12.57 -11.31 15.49
N GLY A 28 11.44 -11.03 14.82
CA GLY A 28 10.32 -10.26 15.38
C GLY A 28 10.55 -8.75 15.48
N ALA A 29 11.71 -8.23 15.06
CA ALA A 29 11.97 -6.79 15.10
C ALA A 29 11.04 -6.00 14.17
N LYS A 30 10.59 -4.82 14.60
CA LYS A 30 9.80 -3.91 13.76
C LYS A 30 10.64 -3.42 12.57
N ASN A 31 10.04 -3.45 11.39
CA ASN A 31 10.67 -2.89 10.20
C ASN A 31 10.60 -1.36 10.26
N VAL A 32 11.75 -0.72 10.37
CA VAL A 32 11.87 0.75 10.45
C VAL A 32 11.45 1.46 9.16
N ASN A 33 11.48 0.76 8.03
CA ASN A 33 11.13 1.32 6.73
C ASN A 33 9.69 0.99 6.30
N TYR A 34 8.91 0.28 7.14
CA TYR A 34 7.51 -0.02 6.82
C TYR A 34 6.71 1.27 6.70
N GLN A 35 6.22 1.56 5.49
CA GLN A 35 5.32 2.67 5.23
C GLN A 35 3.89 2.20 5.46
N GLU A 36 3.30 2.62 6.57
CA GLU A 36 1.88 2.44 6.88
C GLU A 36 1.07 3.38 5.99
N LYS A 37 1.09 3.13 4.66
CA LYS A 37 0.27 3.84 3.69
C LYS A 37 -1.16 3.76 4.18
N ASN A 38 -1.56 4.82 4.88
CA ASN A 38 -2.81 4.87 5.59
C ASN A 38 -3.88 4.99 4.51
N ASP A 39 -4.55 3.88 4.22
CA ASP A 39 -5.59 3.74 3.18
C ASP A 39 -6.71 4.77 3.31
N LEU A 40 -6.77 5.48 4.43
CA LEU A 40 -7.67 6.60 4.69
C LEU A 40 -7.48 7.79 3.73
N LYS A 41 -6.27 8.06 3.22
CA LYS A 41 -6.07 9.13 2.23
C LYS A 41 -6.62 8.77 0.84
N GLU A 42 -6.60 7.48 0.48
CA GLU A 42 -7.05 7.02 -0.84
C GLU A 42 -8.59 7.04 -0.98
N MET A 43 -9.33 6.82 0.11
CA MET A 43 -10.79 6.89 0.11
C MET A 43 -11.34 8.32 0.03
N ILE A 44 -10.61 9.33 0.53
CA ILE A 44 -11.04 10.74 0.50
C ILE A 44 -10.80 11.36 -0.89
N GLU A 45 -9.75 10.96 -1.60
CA GLU A 45 -9.38 11.53 -2.90
C GLU A 45 -10.29 11.07 -4.04
N LYS A 46 -10.82 9.84 -3.98
CA LYS A 46 -11.77 9.29 -4.98
C LYS A 46 -13.15 9.93 -4.94
N ALA A 47 -13.50 10.66 -3.88
CA ALA A 47 -14.75 11.40 -3.80
C ALA A 47 -14.68 12.80 -4.46
N ALA A 48 -13.48 13.30 -4.75
CA ALA A 48 -13.28 14.66 -5.28
C ALA A 48 -13.14 14.71 -6.81
N ALA A 49 -12.87 13.58 -7.48
CA ALA A 49 -12.85 13.48 -8.94
C ALA A 49 -14.17 12.88 -9.42
N GLY A 50 -15.18 13.74 -9.59
CA GLY A 50 -16.40 13.36 -10.30
C GLY A 50 -16.08 12.91 -11.72
N GLU A 51 -16.56 11.72 -12.08
CA GLU A 51 -16.84 11.37 -13.47
C GLU A 51 -18.34 11.11 -13.59
N GLU A 52 -18.94 11.94 -14.44
CA GLU A 52 -20.30 11.87 -14.96
C GLU A 52 -20.62 10.54 -15.67
N ASN A 53 -21.91 10.36 -15.96
CA ASN A 53 -22.55 9.33 -16.81
C ASN A 53 -23.24 8.15 -16.08
N VAL A 54 -24.36 8.47 -15.41
CA VAL A 54 -25.47 7.53 -15.24
C VAL A 54 -25.98 7.17 -16.63
N LEU A 55 -25.95 5.88 -16.95
CA LEU A 55 -26.47 5.29 -18.19
C LEU A 55 -27.74 5.99 -18.70
N GLU A 56 -27.61 6.71 -19.82
CA GLU A 56 -28.70 6.90 -20.76
C GLU A 56 -29.03 5.54 -21.40
N LYS A 57 -29.98 4.80 -20.84
CA LYS A 57 -30.76 3.72 -21.50
C LYS A 57 -31.74 3.17 -20.46
N PHE A 58 -33.05 3.28 -20.56
CA PHE A 58 -33.94 3.43 -21.70
C PHE A 58 -35.16 4.23 -21.21
N THR A 59 -35.36 5.41 -21.78
CA THR A 59 -36.73 5.90 -21.99
C THR A 59 -37.19 5.26 -23.30
N ILE A 60 -38.08 4.28 -23.19
CA ILE A 60 -39.22 4.09 -24.09
C ILE A 60 -40.41 3.82 -23.19
#